data_AF-A0A4V0Y8U0-F1
#
_entry.id   AF-A0A4V0Y8U0-F1
#
_cell.length_a   1.000
_cell.length_b   1.000
_cell.length_c   1.000
_cell.angle_alpha   90.00
_cell.angle_beta   90.00
_cell.angle_gamma   90.00
#
_symmetry.space_group_name_H-M   'P 1'
#
loop_
_entity.id
_entity.type
_entity.pdbx_description
1 polymer ?
#
loop_
_entity_poly.entity_id
_entity_poly.type
_entity_poly.pdbx_seq_one_letter_code
_entity_poly.pdbx_strand_id
1 'polypeptide(L)'
;MKVSTILLCSVLIFLIPTIYTGIPTTRTGPCTPGELVWVDCNLCTCNPQGMPNPVCAKMWCQPTPALKQAKADEEARAKQLEQERQTVELKEEEVKEEEDVKEENKEEVVIEEEVREAEVKVD
;
A
#
# COMPACT_ATOMS: atom_id res chain seq x y z
N MET A 1 -32.70 -41.89 -18.50
CA MET A 1 -32.61 -40.56 -19.17
C MET A 1 -32.24 -39.40 -18.24
N LYS A 2 -31.68 -39.64 -17.04
CA LYS A 2 -31.28 -38.57 -16.09
C LYS A 2 -29.76 -38.47 -15.96
N VAL A 3 -29.06 -39.61 -15.99
CA VAL A 3 -27.59 -39.69 -15.92
C VAL A 3 -26.90 -39.12 -17.17
N SER A 4 -27.47 -39.33 -18.35
CA SER A 4 -26.96 -38.77 -19.61
C SER A 4 -27.08 -37.23 -19.66
N THR A 5 -28.19 -36.68 -19.16
CA THR A 5 -28.39 -35.23 -19.07
C THR A 5 -27.45 -34.58 -18.04
N ILE A 6 -27.21 -35.25 -16.91
CA ILE A 6 -26.27 -34.76 -15.88
C ILE A 6 -24.83 -34.74 -16.39
N LEU A 7 -24.40 -35.77 -17.15
CA LEU A 7 -23.09 -35.82 -17.80
C LEU A 7 -22.92 -34.77 -18.90
N LEU A 8 -23.96 -34.50 -19.69
CA LEU A 8 -23.94 -33.44 -20.69
C LEU A 8 -23.85 -32.04 -20.03
N CYS A 9 -24.60 -31.81 -18.96
CA CYS A 9 -24.56 -30.54 -18.23
C CYS A 9 -23.21 -30.31 -17.53
N SER A 10 -22.60 -31.34 -16.95
CA SER A 10 -21.30 -31.19 -16.29
C SER A 10 -20.19 -30.89 -17.30
N VAL A 11 -20.17 -31.55 -18.47
CA VAL A 11 -19.20 -31.26 -19.54
C VAL A 11 -19.36 -29.84 -20.08
N LEU A 12 -20.59 -29.34 -20.23
CA LEU A 12 -20.84 -27.94 -20.62
C LEU A 12 -20.32 -26.96 -19.57
N ILE A 13 -20.55 -27.21 -18.28
CA ILE A 13 -20.10 -26.33 -17.19
C ILE A 13 -18.57 -26.28 -17.08
N PHE A 14 -17.85 -27.36 -17.43
CA PHE A 14 -16.38 -27.39 -17.45
C PHE A 14 -15.74 -26.82 -18.74
N LEU A 15 -16.49 -26.68 -19.84
CA LEU A 15 -16.02 -26.03 -21.07
C LEU A 15 -16.26 -24.50 -21.10
N ILE A 16 -17.21 -24.01 -20.30
CA ILE A 16 -17.54 -22.58 -20.19
C ILE A 16 -16.51 -21.73 -19.38
N PRO A 17 -15.66 -22.24 -18.45
CA PRO A 17 -14.80 -21.36 -17.63
C PRO A 17 -13.56 -20.82 -18.37
N THR A 18 -13.17 -21.40 -19.51
CA THR A 18 -11.95 -21.00 -20.25
C THR A 18 -12.12 -19.73 -21.08
N ILE A 19 -13.33 -19.18 -21.17
CA ILE A 19 -13.63 -17.97 -21.97
C ILE A 19 -13.79 -16.72 -21.09
N TYR A 20 -13.81 -16.87 -19.76
CA TYR A 20 -13.98 -15.75 -18.82
C TYR A 20 -12.67 -15.23 -18.22
N THR A 21 -11.51 -15.69 -18.71
CA THR A 21 -10.23 -15.11 -18.32
C THR A 21 -10.01 -13.82 -19.10
N GLY A 22 -10.56 -12.73 -18.56
CA GLY A 22 -10.16 -11.35 -18.84
C GLY A 22 -10.41 -10.87 -20.25
N ILE A 23 -11.44 -10.03 -20.43
CA ILE A 23 -11.52 -9.17 -21.61
C ILE A 23 -10.22 -8.34 -21.64
N PRO A 24 -9.38 -8.45 -22.69
CA PRO A 24 -8.23 -7.57 -22.83
C PRO A 24 -8.77 -6.17 -23.11
N THR A 25 -8.78 -5.31 -22.10
CA THR A 25 -9.31 -3.94 -22.22
C THR A 25 -8.37 -3.01 -22.99
N THR A 26 -7.12 -3.41 -23.22
CA THR A 26 -6.16 -2.62 -23.98
C THR A 26 -6.27 -2.94 -25.47
N ARG A 27 -7.27 -2.36 -26.16
CA ARG A 27 -7.27 -2.34 -27.63
C ARG A 27 -6.25 -1.31 -28.10
N THR A 28 -4.97 -1.70 -28.16
CA THR A 28 -3.87 -0.93 -28.76
C THR A 28 -3.65 -1.29 -30.24
N GLY A 29 -4.59 -2.03 -30.84
CA GLY A 29 -4.52 -2.49 -32.22
C GLY A 29 -5.09 -1.48 -33.22
N PRO A 30 -4.86 -1.72 -34.53
CA PRO A 30 -5.41 -0.88 -35.59
C PRO A 30 -6.94 -0.90 -35.59
N CYS A 31 -7.54 0.22 -35.98
CA CYS A 31 -8.98 0.43 -36.07
C CYS A 31 -9.35 1.16 -37.37
N THR A 32 -10.65 1.21 -37.68
CA THR A 32 -11.14 1.90 -38.89
C THR A 32 -11.32 3.40 -38.61
N PRO A 33 -10.80 4.32 -39.43
CA PRO A 33 -11.00 5.76 -39.22
C PRO A 33 -12.46 6.14 -38.97
N GLY A 34 -12.71 6.87 -37.88
CA GLY A 34 -14.05 7.26 -37.44
C GLY A 34 -14.80 6.23 -36.57
N GLU A 35 -14.30 5.00 -36.44
CA GLU A 35 -14.85 3.98 -35.53
C GLU A 35 -14.73 4.42 -34.06
N LEU A 36 -15.71 4.06 -33.23
CA LEU A 36 -15.62 4.17 -31.79
C LEU A 36 -14.96 2.91 -31.21
N VAL A 37 -13.89 3.09 -30.45
CA VAL A 37 -13.09 2.01 -29.88
C VAL A 37 -12.88 2.21 -28.39
N TRP A 38 -12.85 1.12 -27.64
CA TRP A 38 -12.55 1.13 -26.22
C TRP A 38 -11.04 0.96 -26.01
N VAL A 39 -10.41 1.93 -25.34
CA VAL A 39 -9.03 1.86 -24.87
C VAL A 39 -9.09 1.88 -23.35
N ASP A 40 -8.73 0.77 -22.74
CA ASP A 40 -9.06 0.47 -21.35
C ASP A 40 -10.57 0.55 -21.10
N CYS A 41 -11.01 1.44 -20.21
CA CYS A 41 -12.43 1.72 -19.98
C CYS A 41 -12.91 2.98 -20.73
N ASN A 42 -12.03 3.67 -21.44
CA ASN A 42 -12.31 4.96 -22.04
C ASN A 42 -12.75 4.79 -23.49
N LEU A 43 -13.73 5.58 -23.92
CA LEU A 43 -14.21 5.57 -25.30
C LEU A 43 -13.41 6.56 -26.15
N CYS A 44 -12.84 6.10 -27.24
CA CYS A 44 -12.01 6.88 -28.16
C CYS A 44 -12.58 6.80 -29.58
N THR A 45 -12.28 7.79 -30.41
CA THR A 45 -12.50 7.71 -31.87
C THR A 45 -11.22 7.25 -32.56
N CYS A 46 -11.34 6.48 -33.63
CA CYS A 46 -10.20 6.09 -34.43
C CYS A 46 -9.77 7.22 -35.37
N ASN A 47 -8.47 7.48 -35.44
CA ASN A 47 -7.88 8.52 -36.28
C ASN A 47 -7.70 8.06 -37.75
N PRO A 48 -7.39 8.97 -38.69
CA PRO A 48 -7.14 8.63 -40.09
C PRO A 48 -5.98 7.65 -40.33
N GLN A 49 -5.04 7.55 -39.39
CA GLN A 49 -3.91 6.62 -39.42
C GLN A 49 -4.30 5.20 -38.96
N GLY A 50 -5.57 4.99 -38.61
CA GLY A 50 -6.09 3.69 -38.17
C GLY A 50 -5.66 3.34 -36.75
N MET A 51 -5.46 4.33 -35.88
CA MET A 51 -5.12 4.16 -34.47
C MET A 51 -6.14 4.87 -33.57
N PRO A 52 -6.39 4.40 -32.34
CA PRO A 52 -7.19 5.16 -31.39
C PRO A 52 -6.63 6.57 -31.18
N ASN A 53 -7.49 7.59 -31.14
CA ASN A 53 -7.06 8.95 -30.84
C ASN A 53 -6.43 9.02 -29.44
N PRO A 54 -5.41 9.88 -29.25
CA PRO A 54 -4.77 10.06 -27.93
C PRO A 54 -5.71 10.74 -26.92
N VAL A 55 -6.73 11.45 -27.41
CA VAL A 55 -7.75 12.09 -26.59
C VAL A 55 -9.01 11.24 -26.64
N CYS A 56 -9.40 10.72 -25.48
CA CYS A 56 -10.58 9.88 -25.29
C CYS A 56 -11.53 10.49 -24.27
N ALA A 57 -12.78 10.03 -24.25
CA ALA A 57 -13.69 10.32 -23.14
C ALA A 57 -13.08 9.76 -21.86
N LYS A 58 -13.06 10.56 -20.78
CA LYS A 58 -12.52 10.14 -19.49
C LYS A 58 -13.63 9.61 -18.60
N MET A 59 -13.62 8.31 -18.37
CA MET A 59 -14.56 7.61 -17.50
C MET A 59 -13.86 7.13 -16.22
N TRP A 60 -14.65 6.84 -15.19
CA TRP A 60 -14.12 6.16 -14.01
C TRP A 60 -13.84 4.69 -14.38
N CYS A 61 -12.56 4.33 -14.46
CA CYS A 61 -12.15 2.95 -14.67
C CYS A 61 -12.05 2.20 -13.35
N GLN A 62 -12.52 0.96 -13.34
CA GLN A 62 -12.34 0.09 -12.19
C GLN A 62 -10.84 -0.16 -11.94
N PRO A 63 -10.37 -0.10 -10.68
CA PRO A 63 -8.96 -0.35 -10.38
C PRO A 63 -8.57 -1.76 -10.75
N THR A 64 -7.49 -1.89 -11.53
CA THR A 64 -6.90 -3.20 -11.85
C THR A 64 -6.30 -3.83 -10.59
N PRO A 65 -6.15 -5.17 -10.53
CA PRO A 65 -5.48 -5.83 -9.42
C PRO A 65 -4.07 -5.26 -9.15
N ALA A 66 -3.31 -4.97 -10.21
CA ALA A 66 -1.98 -4.35 -10.09
C ALA A 66 -2.05 -2.95 -9.44
N LEU A 67 -3.02 -2.11 -9.83
CA LEU A 67 -3.19 -0.79 -9.21
C LEU A 67 -3.62 -0.89 -7.74
N LYS A 68 -4.47 -1.86 -7.40
CA LYS A 68 -4.85 -2.11 -6.01
C LYS A 68 -3.65 -2.53 -5.17
N GLN A 69 -2.82 -3.42 -5.69
CA GLN A 69 -1.61 -3.86 -5.02
C GLN A 69 -0.64 -2.70 -4.80
N ALA A 70 -0.36 -1.92 -5.85
CA ALA A 70 0.55 -0.76 -5.74
C ALA A 70 0.10 0.25 -4.67
N LYS A 71 -1.22 0.51 -4.57
CA LYS A 71 -1.76 1.38 -3.51
C LYS A 71 -1.63 0.78 -2.12
N ALA A 72 -1.86 -0.53 -1.98
CA ALA A 72 -1.69 -1.22 -0.72
C ALA A 72 -0.22 -1.21 -0.26
N ASP A 73 0.72 -1.40 -1.19
CA ASP A 73 2.16 -1.34 -0.92
C ASP A 73 2.60 0.08 -0.51
N GLU A 74 2.11 1.10 -1.20
CA GLU A 74 2.33 2.51 -0.84
C GLU A 74 1.81 2.83 0.55
N GLU A 75 0.58 2.39 0.88
CA GLU A 75 -0.02 2.58 2.19
C GLU A 75 0.74 1.83 3.29
N ALA A 76 1.17 0.59 3.02
CA ALA A 76 1.97 -0.20 3.96
C ALA A 76 3.31 0.48 4.26
N ARG A 77 3.98 1.02 3.23
CA ARG A 77 5.22 1.79 3.40
C ARG A 77 5.00 3.06 4.21
N ALA A 78 3.91 3.79 3.96
CA ALA A 78 3.60 4.99 4.73
C ALA A 78 3.37 4.68 6.22
N LYS A 79 2.66 3.58 6.52
CA LYS A 79 2.45 3.12 7.90
C LYS A 79 3.76 2.71 8.58
N GLN A 80 4.63 2.02 7.86
CA GLN A 80 5.94 1.63 8.39
C GLN A 80 6.79 2.84 8.74
N LEU A 81 6.85 3.85 7.86
CA LEU A 81 7.58 5.10 8.12
C LEU A 81 7.02 5.84 9.35
N GLU A 82 5.70 5.84 9.51
CA GLU A 82 5.07 6.47 10.68
C GLU A 82 5.37 5.71 11.97
N GLN A 83 5.34 4.38 11.94
CA GLN A 83 5.71 3.55 13.07
C GLN A 83 7.20 3.72 13.43
N GLU A 84 8.08 3.82 12.44
CA GLU A 84 9.51 4.09 12.65
C GLU A 84 9.72 5.45 13.33
N ARG A 85 9.01 6.50 12.88
CA ARG A 85 9.05 7.82 13.53
C ARG A 85 8.63 7.75 15.00
N GLN A 86 7.50 7.14 15.29
CA GLN A 86 7.01 6.97 16.67
C GLN A 86 7.99 6.19 17.53
N THR A 87 8.63 5.17 16.95
CA THR A 87 9.66 4.39 17.66
C THR A 87 10.90 5.22 17.97
N VAL A 88 11.28 6.15 17.08
CA VAL A 88 12.38 7.08 17.34
C VAL A 88 12.00 8.06 18.45
N GLU A 89 10.81 8.65 18.40
CA GLU A 89 10.32 9.58 19.42
C GLU A 89 10.28 8.91 20.80
N LEU A 90 9.76 7.68 20.90
CA LEU A 90 9.75 6.92 22.16
C LEU A 90 11.17 6.64 22.69
N LYS A 91 12.11 6.30 21.81
CA LYS A 91 13.51 6.07 22.22
C LYS A 91 14.18 7.36 22.68
N GLU A 92 13.88 8.50 22.07
CA GLU A 92 14.39 9.80 22.50
C GLU A 92 13.83 10.16 23.89
N GLU A 93 12.57 9.86 24.16
CA GLU A 93 11.96 10.04 25.48
C GLU A 93 12.59 9.10 26.54
N GLU A 94 12.78 7.82 26.22
CA GLU A 94 13.44 6.84 27.11
C GLU A 94 14.87 7.25 27.44
N VAL A 95 15.65 7.71 26.45
CA VAL A 95 17.02 8.19 26.67
C VAL A 95 17.03 9.41 27.58
N LYS A 96 16.09 10.33 27.39
CA LYS A 96 15.98 11.52 28.23
C LYS A 96 15.66 11.15 29.68
N GLU A 97 14.71 10.24 29.90
CA GLU A 97 14.38 9.76 31.24
C GLU A 97 15.58 9.09 31.91
N GLU A 98 16.36 8.28 31.19
CA GLU A 98 17.60 7.72 31.71
C GLU A 98 18.66 8.77 32.06
N GLU A 99 18.77 9.85 31.28
CA GLU A 99 19.70 10.95 31.55
C GLU A 99 19.27 11.74 32.79
N ASP A 100 17.98 12.08 32.90
CA ASP A 100 17.41 12.78 34.06
C ASP A 100 17.65 11.96 35.35
N VAL A 101 17.42 10.64 35.33
CA VAL A 101 17.68 9.75 36.48
C VAL A 101 19.18 9.68 36.84
N LYS A 102 20.08 9.71 35.85
CA LYS A 102 21.53 9.74 36.12
C LYS A 102 21.96 11.06 36.76
N GLU A 103 21.32 12.16 36.39
CA GLU A 103 21.59 13.48 36.97
C GLU A 103 21.11 13.55 38.42
N GLU A 104 19.88 13.08 38.71
CA GLU A 104 19.35 13.01 40.08
C GLU A 104 20.24 12.15 41.00
N ASN A 105 20.63 10.95 40.57
CA ASN A 105 21.52 10.09 41.36
C ASN A 105 22.89 10.74 41.63
N LYS A 106 23.40 11.53 40.68
CA LYS A 106 24.68 12.23 40.85
C LYS A 106 24.55 13.34 41.88
N GLU A 107 23.44 14.08 41.87
CA GLU A 107 23.15 15.12 42.85
C GLU A 107 23.00 14.52 44.26
N GLU A 108 22.30 13.41 44.41
CA GLU A 108 22.16 12.69 45.69
C GLU A 108 23.51 12.26 46.28
N VAL A 109 24.40 11.69 45.45
CA VAL A 109 25.75 11.28 45.87
C VAL A 109 26.59 12.46 46.37
N VAL A 110 26.49 13.62 45.71
CA VAL A 110 27.21 14.85 46.12
C VAL A 110 26.73 15.32 47.49
N ILE A 111 25.42 15.31 47.72
CA ILE A 111 24.83 15.72 49.01
C ILE A 111 25.26 14.77 50.13
N GLU A 112 25.24 13.45 49.90
CA GLU A 112 25.71 12.48 50.90
C GLU A 112 27.19 12.66 51.26
N GLU A 113 28.04 12.99 50.28
CA GLU A 113 29.46 13.23 50.51
C GLU A 113 29.69 14.53 51.31
N GLU A 114 28.94 15.60 51.00
CA GLU A 114 29.01 16.87 51.73
C GLU A 114 28.54 16.74 53.19
N VAL A 115 27.48 15.96 53.43
CA VAL A 115 27.00 15.63 54.79
C VAL A 115 28.08 14.86 55.57
N ARG A 116 28.72 13.87 54.94
CA ARG A 116 29.80 13.09 55.56
C ARG A 116 31.00 13.96 55.94
N GLU A 117 31.38 14.93 55.09
CA GLU A 117 32.46 15.87 55.40
C GLU A 117 32.10 16.84 56.54
N ALA A 118 30.83 17.20 56.68
CA ALA A 118 30.37 18.08 57.77
C ALA A 118 30.38 17.36 59.12
N GLU A 119 29.96 16.09 59.17
CA GLU A 119 29.97 15.29 60.40
C GLU A 119 31.40 15.08 60.93
N VAL A 120 32.39 14.88 60.05
CA VAL A 120 33.81 14.74 60.43
C VAL A 120 34.42 16.04 61.01
N LYS A 121 33.83 17.21 60.76
CA LYS A 121 34.31 18.51 61.26
C LYS A 121 33.71 18.89 62.63
N VAL A 122 32.80 18.09 63.18
CA VAL A 122 32.09 18.37 64.46
C VAL A 122 32.66 17.58 65.65
N ASP A 123 33.55 16.60 65.41
CA ASP A 123 34.37 15.90 66.43
C ASP A 123 35.76 16.56 66.63
#